data_AF-F8JHJ2-F1
#
_entry.id   AF-F8JHJ2-F1
#
_cell.length_a   1.000
_cell.length_b   1.000
_cell.length_c   1.000
_cell.angle_alpha   90.00
_cell.angle_beta   90.00
_cell.angle_gamma   90.00
#
_symmetry.space_group_name_H-M   'P 1'
#
loop_
_entity.id
_entity.type
_entity.pdbx_description
1 polymer ?
#
loop_
_entity_poly.entity_id
_entity_poly.type
_entity_poly.pdbx_seq_one_letter_code
_entity_poly.pdbx_strand_id
1 'polypeptide(L)'
;MGIPATYHMLLELIVFAIPVAVILMLLYLWRSSRRYRRGALPASSDSLVEPFHAVAQPSPEAAAPPLQKPLETAETIAAKIDSAAAHGEKTALAGLYLDLAAAYARAGDQSARMEALRSAAGNGALHGPHSAHAAARLALGEAAHEAGDLTSACEQWQLARTACLEGGDTAQHAQIEKRMRDNGCPTDWVLTDF
;
A
#
# COMPACT_ATOMS: atom_id res chain seq x y z
N MET A 1 -27.51 32.93 49.50
CA MET A 1 -26.59 31.78 49.37
C MET A 1 -26.44 31.50 47.89
N GLY A 2 -25.32 31.92 47.31
CA GLY A 2 -25.09 31.90 45.87
C GLY A 2 -24.12 30.79 45.48
N ILE A 3 -24.47 30.07 44.42
CA ILE A 3 -23.50 29.43 43.51
C ILE A 3 -24.14 29.40 42.10
N PRO A 4 -23.87 30.39 41.21
CA PRO A 4 -24.05 30.16 39.77
C PRO A 4 -22.81 30.47 38.92
N ALA A 5 -21.68 30.88 39.52
CA ALA A 5 -20.49 31.30 38.76
C ALA A 5 -19.51 30.16 38.44
N THR A 6 -19.57 29.03 39.17
CA THR A 6 -18.59 27.93 39.04
C THR A 6 -18.89 26.99 37.87
N TYR A 7 -20.16 26.79 37.53
CA TYR A 7 -20.57 25.85 36.48
C TYR A 7 -20.26 26.34 35.07
N HIS A 8 -20.39 27.65 34.81
CA HIS A 8 -20.03 28.23 33.52
C HIS A 8 -18.51 28.18 33.26
N MET A 9 -17.69 28.45 34.28
CA MET A 9 -16.24 28.31 34.15
C MET A 9 -15.80 26.85 33.94
N LEU A 10 -16.45 25.88 34.59
CA LEU A 10 -16.17 24.46 34.38
C LEU A 10 -16.56 24.00 32.97
N LEU A 11 -17.69 24.49 32.43
CA LEU A 11 -18.16 24.10 31.10
C LEU A 11 -17.25 24.64 29.98
N GLU A 12 -16.80 25.90 30.08
CA GLU A 12 -15.86 26.45 29.10
C GLU A 12 -14.50 25.76 29.15
N LEU A 13 -14.01 25.41 30.35
CA LEU A 13 -12.74 24.70 30.50
C LEU A 13 -12.79 23.30 29.87
N ILE A 14 -13.94 22.62 29.91
CA ILE A 14 -14.14 21.31 29.26
C ILE A 14 -14.19 21.44 27.73
N VAL A 15 -14.86 22.46 27.19
CA VAL A 15 -14.97 22.69 25.74
C VAL A 15 -13.59 22.98 25.12
N PHE A 16 -12.70 23.67 25.83
CA PHE A 16 -11.33 23.92 25.36
C PHE A 16 -10.33 22.80 25.68
N ALA A 17 -10.54 22.01 26.75
CA ALA A 17 -9.63 20.92 27.11
C ALA A 17 -9.68 19.74 26.12
N ILE A 18 -10.86 19.43 25.57
CA ILE A 18 -11.04 18.33 24.62
C ILE A 18 -10.21 18.50 23.33
N PRO A 19 -10.28 19.63 22.59
CA PRO A 19 -9.49 19.79 21.38
C PRO A 19 -7.99 19.82 21.66
N VAL A 20 -7.56 20.38 22.80
CA VAL A 20 -6.14 20.38 23.21
C VAL A 20 -5.64 18.96 23.49
N ALA A 21 -6.43 18.14 24.20
CA ALA A 21 -6.09 16.75 24.46
C ALA A 21 -6.00 15.91 23.17
N VAL A 22 -6.92 16.14 22.22
CA VAL A 22 -6.90 15.49 20.90
C VAL A 22 -5.65 15.88 20.10
N ILE A 23 -5.30 17.18 20.08
CA ILE A 23 -4.09 17.66 19.39
C ILE A 23 -2.83 17.05 20.02
N LEU A 24 -2.74 17.02 21.35
CA LEU A 24 -1.60 16.40 22.06
C LEU A 24 -1.51 14.89 21.78
N MET A 25 -2.65 14.18 21.71
CA MET A 25 -2.69 12.76 21.36
C MET A 25 -2.23 12.52 19.92
N LEU A 26 -2.67 13.34 18.97
CA LEU A 26 -2.22 13.27 17.57
C LEU A 26 -0.73 13.56 17.43
N LEU A 27 -0.21 14.56 18.14
CA LEU A 27 1.23 14.87 18.18
C LEU A 27 2.04 13.73 18.80
N TYR A 28 1.51 13.06 19.83
CA TYR A 28 2.15 11.90 20.45
C TYR A 28 2.22 10.71 19.47
N LEU A 29 1.12 10.39 18.79
CA LEU A 29 1.04 9.32 17.78
C LEU A 29 1.91 9.62 16.55
N TRP A 30 1.98 10.88 16.13
CA TRP A 30 2.86 11.31 15.05
C TRP A 30 4.34 11.23 15.45
N ARG A 31 4.70 11.56 16.70
CA ARG A 31 6.07 11.43 17.19
C ARG A 31 6.46 9.97 17.42
N SER A 32 5.56 9.11 17.88
CA SER A 32 5.83 7.68 18.08
C SER A 32 5.98 6.95 16.74
N SER A 33 5.15 7.26 15.74
CA SER A 33 5.28 6.71 14.38
C SER A 33 6.58 7.18 13.69
N ARG A 34 7.02 8.42 13.92
CA ARG A 34 8.35 8.90 13.47
C ARG A 34 9.51 8.17 14.15
N ARG A 35 9.39 7.76 15.41
CA ARG A 35 10.43 6.96 16.10
C ARG A 35 10.48 5.53 15.57
N TYR A 36 9.33 4.92 15.30
CA TYR A 36 9.27 3.60 14.66
C TYR A 36 9.89 3.61 13.25
N ARG A 37 9.67 4.68 12.47
CA ARG A 37 10.34 4.84 11.16
C ARG A 37 11.83 5.19 11.23
N ARG A 38 12.34 5.70 12.36
CA ARG A 38 13.79 5.96 12.56
C ARG A 38 14.57 4.79 13.16
N GLY A 39 13.89 3.78 13.70
CA GLY A 39 14.53 2.52 14.14
C GLY A 39 14.86 1.57 13.00
N ALA A 40 14.35 1.84 11.79
CA ALA A 40 14.64 1.08 10.58
C ALA A 40 15.41 1.97 9.58
N LEU A 41 16.67 2.24 9.88
CA LEU A 41 17.64 2.62 8.86
C LEU A 41 18.66 1.48 8.73
N PRO A 42 18.93 0.99 7.50
CA PRO A 42 20.02 0.06 7.27
C PRO A 42 21.33 0.75 7.61
N ALA A 43 22.23 0.01 8.27
CA ALA A 43 23.59 0.43 8.53
C ALA A 43 24.28 0.74 7.19
N SER A 44 24.40 2.02 6.87
CA SER A 44 25.30 2.52 5.84
C SER A 44 26.69 2.57 6.45
N SER A 45 27.51 1.58 6.12
CA SER A 45 28.94 1.54 6.42
C SER A 45 29.67 2.45 5.44
N ASP A 46 30.12 3.60 5.94
CA ASP A 46 31.20 4.38 5.30
C ASP A 46 32.47 3.52 5.32
N SER A 47 32.96 3.20 4.13
CA SER A 47 34.24 2.55 3.91
C SER A 47 35.32 3.64 3.90
N LEU A 48 36.06 3.75 5.00
CA LEU A 48 37.40 4.35 4.98
C LEU A 48 38.43 3.23 4.83
N VAL A 49 39.22 3.39 3.79
CA VAL A 49 40.38 2.61 3.37
C VAL A 49 41.46 2.63 4.46
N GLU A 50 41.94 1.45 4.90
CA GLU A 50 43.36 1.05 4.83
C GLU A 50 43.58 -0.41 5.28
N PRO A 51 44.68 -1.06 4.81
CA PRO A 51 44.75 -2.51 4.66
C PRO A 51 45.52 -3.17 5.81
N PHE A 52 44.96 -4.20 6.42
CA PHE A 52 45.76 -5.16 7.18
C PHE A 52 45.34 -6.59 6.87
N HIS A 53 46.29 -7.33 6.32
CA HIS A 53 46.25 -8.77 6.12
C HIS A 53 45.89 -9.50 7.41
N ALA A 54 44.77 -10.22 7.42
CA ALA A 54 44.50 -11.26 8.39
C ALA A 54 43.64 -12.38 7.76
N VAL A 55 44.35 -13.45 7.41
CA VAL A 55 43.96 -14.87 7.32
C VAL A 55 42.46 -15.19 7.21
N ALA A 56 42.10 -15.79 6.08
CA ALA A 56 40.82 -16.42 5.82
C ALA A 56 40.43 -17.46 6.88
N GLN A 57 39.25 -17.28 7.48
CA GLN A 57 38.45 -18.37 8.05
C GLN A 57 37.25 -18.62 7.11
N PRO A 58 37.01 -19.85 6.64
CA PRO A 58 35.78 -20.20 5.95
C PRO A 58 34.68 -20.40 6.99
N SER A 59 33.70 -19.49 7.03
CA SER A 59 32.47 -19.68 7.80
C SER A 59 31.36 -20.10 6.83
N PRO A 60 30.93 -21.38 6.82
CA PRO A 60 29.77 -21.81 6.06
C PRO A 60 28.56 -21.74 6.98
N GLU A 61 27.99 -20.54 7.14
CA GLU A 61 26.66 -20.43 7.69
C GLU A 61 25.82 -19.60 6.73
N ALA A 62 25.37 -20.31 5.69
CA ALA A 62 24.28 -19.87 4.86
C ALA A 62 23.11 -19.54 5.77
N ALA A 63 22.85 -18.24 5.93
CA ALA A 63 21.60 -17.76 6.51
C ALA A 63 20.47 -18.49 5.77
N ALA A 64 19.74 -19.35 6.49
CA ALA A 64 18.59 -20.04 5.95
C ALA A 64 17.65 -18.99 5.33
N PRO A 65 17.12 -19.22 4.11
CA PRO A 65 16.14 -18.32 3.52
C PRO A 65 14.98 -18.16 4.52
N PRO A 66 14.44 -16.94 4.69
CA PRO A 66 13.29 -16.75 5.56
C PRO A 66 12.18 -17.72 5.14
N LEU A 67 11.63 -18.45 6.12
CA LEU A 67 10.51 -19.38 5.97
C LEU A 67 9.43 -18.71 5.11
N GLN A 68 9.39 -19.06 3.84
CA GLN A 68 8.36 -18.58 2.93
C GLN A 68 7.05 -19.22 3.41
N LYS A 69 6.09 -18.39 3.83
CA LYS A 69 4.74 -18.90 4.12
C LYS A 69 4.25 -19.68 2.90
N PRO A 70 3.63 -20.86 3.08
CA PRO A 70 3.08 -21.61 1.96
C PRO A 70 2.18 -20.71 1.11
N LEU A 71 2.41 -20.70 -0.19
CA LEU A 71 1.59 -19.95 -1.12
C LEU A 71 0.19 -20.56 -1.10
N GLU A 72 -0.81 -19.75 -0.76
CA GLU A 72 -2.20 -20.20 -0.72
C GLU A 72 -2.72 -20.49 -2.13
N THR A 73 -3.63 -21.47 -2.21
CA THR A 73 -4.30 -21.85 -3.47
C THR A 73 -5.43 -20.87 -3.80
N ALA A 74 -5.86 -20.85 -5.06
CA ALA A 74 -6.95 -19.99 -5.50
C ALA A 74 -8.27 -20.29 -4.75
N GLU A 75 -8.54 -21.57 -4.46
CA GLU A 75 -9.74 -22.01 -3.74
C GLU A 75 -9.74 -21.50 -2.30
N THR A 76 -8.57 -21.53 -1.64
CA THR A 76 -8.42 -21.03 -0.26
C THR A 76 -8.68 -19.53 -0.20
N ILE A 77 -8.17 -18.78 -1.18
CA ILE A 77 -8.34 -17.34 -1.25
C ILE A 77 -9.80 -17.00 -1.61
N ALA A 78 -10.44 -17.74 -2.52
CA ALA A 78 -11.85 -17.58 -2.84
C ALA A 78 -12.75 -17.76 -1.60
N ALA A 79 -12.48 -18.78 -0.78
CA ALA A 79 -13.20 -18.98 0.48
C ALA A 79 -13.04 -17.80 1.46
N LYS A 80 -11.86 -17.15 1.49
CA LYS A 80 -11.64 -15.93 2.27
C LYS A 80 -12.42 -14.74 1.72
N ILE A 81 -12.52 -14.61 0.39
CA ILE A 81 -13.34 -13.58 -0.26
C ILE A 81 -14.80 -13.75 0.12
N ASP A 82 -15.34 -14.97 0.02
CA ASP A 82 -16.72 -15.28 0.39
C ASP A 82 -16.98 -14.96 1.87
N SER A 83 -16.03 -15.32 2.74
CA SER A 83 -16.09 -15.00 4.17
C SER A 83 -16.08 -13.48 4.41
N ALA A 84 -15.12 -12.74 3.84
CA ALA A 84 -15.02 -11.30 3.99
C ALA A 84 -16.28 -10.58 3.46
N ALA A 85 -16.81 -11.02 2.33
CA ALA A 85 -18.05 -10.50 1.76
C ALA A 85 -19.25 -10.75 2.69
N ALA A 86 -19.39 -11.96 3.23
CA ALA A 86 -20.46 -12.32 4.17
C ALA A 86 -20.41 -11.52 5.48
N HIS A 87 -19.22 -11.16 5.95
CA HIS A 87 -19.02 -10.36 7.16
C HIS A 87 -18.99 -8.85 6.90
N GLY A 88 -19.14 -8.41 5.64
CA GLY A 88 -19.16 -6.99 5.28
C GLY A 88 -17.79 -6.30 5.33
N GLU A 89 -16.70 -7.07 5.29
CA GLU A 89 -15.31 -6.60 5.34
C GLU A 89 -14.82 -6.06 3.98
N LYS A 90 -15.56 -5.09 3.43
CA LYS A 90 -15.37 -4.61 2.05
C LYS A 90 -13.99 -4.02 1.78
N THR A 91 -13.33 -3.44 2.79
CA THR A 91 -11.99 -2.87 2.68
C THR A 91 -10.90 -3.92 2.42
N ALA A 92 -11.14 -5.18 2.83
CA ALA A 92 -10.20 -6.29 2.64
C ALA A 92 -10.29 -6.92 1.25
N LEU A 93 -11.44 -6.78 0.56
CA LEU A 93 -11.72 -7.47 -0.70
C LEU A 93 -10.71 -7.15 -1.80
N ALA A 94 -10.27 -5.90 -1.92
CA ALA A 94 -9.29 -5.51 -2.94
C ALA A 94 -7.97 -6.27 -2.81
N GLY A 95 -7.47 -6.44 -1.58
CA GLY A 95 -6.26 -7.21 -1.30
C GLY A 95 -6.44 -8.70 -1.56
N LEU A 96 -7.57 -9.27 -1.14
CA LEU A 96 -7.87 -10.69 -1.37
C LEU A 96 -8.00 -11.02 -2.87
N TYR A 97 -8.59 -10.14 -3.67
CA TYR A 97 -8.65 -10.32 -5.11
C TYR A 97 -7.28 -10.16 -5.80
N LEU A 98 -6.37 -9.34 -5.26
CA LEU A 98 -4.97 -9.30 -5.72
C LEU A 98 -4.25 -10.62 -5.45
N ASP A 99 -4.44 -11.20 -4.26
CA ASP A 99 -3.87 -12.50 -3.92
C ASP A 99 -4.44 -13.61 -4.83
N LEU A 100 -5.74 -13.55 -5.13
CA LEU A 100 -6.40 -14.48 -6.05
C LEU A 100 -5.84 -14.35 -7.47
N ALA A 101 -5.65 -13.13 -7.96
CA ALA A 101 -5.01 -12.89 -9.25
C ALA A 101 -3.59 -13.45 -9.31
N ALA A 102 -2.81 -13.31 -8.23
CA ALA A 102 -1.48 -13.90 -8.14
C ALA A 102 -1.53 -15.45 -8.14
N ALA A 103 -2.54 -16.05 -7.51
CA ALA A 103 -2.73 -17.50 -7.55
C ALA A 103 -3.06 -17.98 -8.98
N TYR A 104 -3.95 -17.30 -9.70
CA TYR A 104 -4.26 -17.62 -11.10
C TYR A 104 -3.08 -17.40 -12.04
N ALA A 105 -2.27 -16.35 -11.82
CA ALA A 105 -1.03 -16.14 -12.57
C ALA A 105 -0.06 -17.33 -12.42
N ARG A 106 0.11 -17.84 -11.20
CA ARG A 106 0.94 -19.05 -10.95
C ARG A 106 0.38 -20.30 -11.60
N ALA A 107 -0.95 -20.40 -11.71
CA ALA A 107 -1.64 -21.51 -12.38
C ALA A 107 -1.65 -21.39 -13.91
N GLY A 108 -1.20 -20.26 -14.48
CA GLY A 108 -1.26 -19.99 -15.91
C GLY A 108 -2.67 -19.65 -16.42
N ASP A 109 -3.63 -19.42 -15.53
CA ASP A 109 -5.00 -19.03 -15.90
C ASP A 109 -5.09 -17.51 -16.09
N GLN A 110 -4.73 -17.05 -17.29
CA GLN A 110 -4.72 -15.63 -17.61
C GLN A 110 -6.13 -15.02 -17.59
N SER A 111 -7.17 -15.77 -17.94
CA SER A 111 -8.55 -15.27 -17.94
C SER A 111 -9.01 -14.98 -16.52
N ALA A 112 -8.85 -15.95 -15.62
CA ALA A 112 -9.23 -15.81 -14.22
C ALA A 112 -8.35 -14.77 -13.48
N ARG A 113 -7.04 -14.68 -13.81
CA ARG A 113 -6.17 -13.59 -13.35
C ARG A 113 -6.78 -12.24 -13.69
N MET A 114 -7.15 -12.01 -14.95
CA MET A 114 -7.70 -10.73 -15.39
C MET A 114 -9.04 -10.39 -14.72
N GLU A 115 -9.91 -11.38 -14.53
CA GLU A 115 -11.16 -11.18 -13.80
C GLU A 115 -10.92 -10.77 -12.34
N ALA A 116 -10.02 -11.49 -11.64
CA ALA A 116 -9.64 -11.16 -10.28
C ALA A 116 -9.01 -9.76 -10.17
N LEU A 117 -8.14 -9.35 -11.11
CA LEU A 117 -7.57 -8.01 -11.14
C LEU A 117 -8.63 -6.91 -11.34
N ARG A 118 -9.62 -7.13 -12.21
CA ARG A 118 -10.75 -6.18 -12.37
C ARG A 118 -11.57 -6.06 -11.09
N SER A 119 -11.85 -7.19 -10.43
CA SER A 119 -12.53 -7.22 -9.14
C SER A 119 -11.72 -6.50 -8.05
N ALA A 120 -10.39 -6.68 -8.02
CA ALA A 120 -9.51 -5.95 -7.11
C ALA A 120 -9.56 -4.44 -7.34
N ALA A 121 -9.49 -4.00 -8.61
CA ALA A 121 -9.51 -2.58 -8.95
C ALA A 121 -10.86 -1.93 -8.61
N GLY A 122 -11.98 -2.62 -8.91
CA GLY A 122 -13.32 -2.16 -8.59
C GLY A 122 -13.58 -2.05 -7.08
N ASN A 123 -13.24 -3.09 -6.32
CA ASN A 123 -13.34 -3.05 -4.85
C ASN A 123 -12.39 -2.01 -4.25
N GLY A 124 -11.18 -1.87 -4.81
CA GLY A 124 -10.22 -0.85 -4.42
C GLY A 124 -10.78 0.57 -4.57
N ALA A 125 -11.46 0.85 -5.68
CA ALA A 125 -12.04 2.17 -5.95
C ALA A 125 -13.20 2.50 -5.01
N LEU A 126 -14.05 1.51 -4.72
CA LEU A 126 -15.28 1.72 -3.97
C LEU A 126 -15.08 1.68 -2.45
N HIS A 127 -14.18 0.81 -1.98
CA HIS A 127 -14.12 0.39 -0.57
C HIS A 127 -12.71 0.23 -0.04
N GLY A 128 -11.72 0.01 -0.89
CA GLY A 128 -10.35 -0.27 -0.46
C GLY A 128 -9.58 0.99 -0.07
N PRO A 129 -8.47 0.83 0.68
CA PRO A 129 -7.52 1.93 0.84
C PRO A 129 -6.90 2.29 -0.51
N HIS A 130 -6.50 3.55 -0.69
CA HIS A 130 -5.87 4.04 -1.92
C HIS A 130 -4.67 3.18 -2.36
N SER A 131 -3.89 2.62 -1.42
CA SER A 131 -2.77 1.71 -1.73
C SER A 131 -3.21 0.40 -2.39
N ALA A 132 -4.33 -0.19 -1.95
CA ALA A 132 -4.87 -1.40 -2.58
C ALA A 132 -5.47 -1.08 -3.96
N HIS A 133 -6.13 0.06 -4.11
CA HIS A 133 -6.60 0.52 -5.41
C HIS A 133 -5.44 0.74 -6.39
N ALA A 134 -4.39 1.45 -5.95
CA ALA A 134 -3.19 1.69 -6.75
C ALA A 134 -2.51 0.39 -7.20
N ALA A 135 -2.34 -0.57 -6.27
CA ALA A 135 -1.73 -1.86 -6.58
C ALA A 135 -2.54 -2.65 -7.62
N ALA A 136 -3.88 -2.67 -7.51
CA ALA A 136 -4.75 -3.34 -8.48
C ALA A 136 -4.70 -2.69 -9.87
N ARG A 137 -4.73 -1.36 -9.93
CA ARG A 137 -4.58 -0.60 -11.18
C ARG A 137 -3.22 -0.83 -11.82
N LEU A 138 -2.15 -0.81 -11.03
CA LEU A 138 -0.81 -1.09 -11.51
C LEU A 138 -0.72 -2.50 -12.12
N ALA A 139 -1.26 -3.51 -11.44
CA ALA A 139 -1.27 -4.89 -11.93
C ALA A 139 -2.10 -5.08 -13.21
N LEU A 140 -3.23 -4.38 -13.37
CA LEU A 140 -3.96 -4.34 -14.64
C LEU A 140 -3.14 -3.68 -15.75
N GLY A 141 -2.42 -2.60 -15.43
CA GLY A 141 -1.53 -1.93 -16.38
C GLY A 141 -0.38 -2.83 -16.84
N GLU A 142 0.26 -3.55 -15.92
CA GLU A 142 1.28 -4.54 -16.28
C GLU A 142 0.71 -5.65 -17.18
N ALA A 143 -0.46 -6.18 -16.86
CA ALA A 143 -1.08 -7.24 -17.66
C ALA A 143 -1.47 -6.76 -19.08
N ALA A 144 -1.95 -5.52 -19.21
CA ALA A 144 -2.24 -4.92 -20.52
C ALA A 144 -0.95 -4.69 -21.31
N HIS A 145 0.10 -4.19 -20.67
CA HIS A 145 1.41 -3.98 -21.28
C HIS A 145 2.03 -5.30 -21.76
N GLU A 146 1.98 -6.36 -20.93
CA GLU A 146 2.38 -7.73 -21.28
C GLU A 146 1.64 -8.25 -22.53
N ALA A 147 0.37 -7.86 -22.70
CA ALA A 147 -0.46 -8.22 -23.85
C ALA A 147 -0.21 -7.34 -25.11
N GLY A 148 0.67 -6.34 -25.02
CA GLY A 148 0.93 -5.38 -26.10
C GLY A 148 -0.12 -4.28 -26.24
N ASP A 149 -1.04 -4.16 -25.28
CA ASP A 149 -2.05 -3.10 -25.24
C ASP A 149 -1.55 -1.91 -24.41
N LEU A 150 -0.71 -1.08 -25.04
CA LEU A 150 -0.12 0.09 -24.40
C LEU A 150 -1.17 1.13 -24.01
N THR A 151 -2.26 1.27 -24.77
CA THR A 151 -3.33 2.23 -24.46
C THR A 151 -3.97 1.88 -23.12
N SER A 152 -4.44 0.64 -22.97
CA SER A 152 -5.01 0.17 -21.70
C SER A 152 -3.98 0.23 -20.57
N ALA A 153 -2.71 -0.09 -20.85
CA ALA A 153 -1.65 0.01 -19.84
C ALA A 153 -1.50 1.44 -19.28
N CYS A 154 -1.44 2.44 -20.17
CA CYS A 154 -1.31 3.84 -19.80
C CYS A 154 -2.52 4.33 -18.99
N GLU A 155 -3.74 3.95 -19.37
CA GLU A 155 -4.97 4.29 -18.62
C GLU A 155 -4.92 3.74 -17.19
N GLN A 156 -4.56 2.47 -17.05
CA GLN A 156 -4.48 1.84 -15.73
C GLN A 156 -3.34 2.41 -14.88
N TRP A 157 -2.17 2.70 -15.47
CA TRP A 157 -1.08 3.35 -14.75
C TRP A 157 -1.43 4.78 -14.30
N GLN A 158 -2.17 5.55 -15.11
CA GLN A 158 -2.63 6.88 -14.69
C GLN A 158 -3.59 6.79 -13.51
N LEU A 159 -4.50 5.82 -13.50
CA LEU A 159 -5.38 5.56 -12.35
C LEU A 159 -4.59 5.14 -11.11
N ALA A 160 -3.57 4.29 -11.27
CA ALA A 160 -2.68 3.91 -10.17
C ALA A 160 -1.91 5.11 -9.61
N ARG A 161 -1.39 5.98 -10.50
CA ARG A 161 -0.70 7.22 -10.14
C ARG A 161 -1.59 8.13 -9.31
N THR A 162 -2.83 8.37 -9.76
CA THR A 162 -3.81 9.18 -9.02
C THR A 162 -4.08 8.61 -7.64
N ALA A 163 -4.32 7.29 -7.55
CA ALA A 163 -4.54 6.62 -6.27
C ALA A 163 -3.32 6.75 -5.32
N CYS A 164 -2.09 6.61 -5.81
CA CYS A 164 -0.90 6.85 -5.00
C CYS A 164 -0.81 8.29 -4.49
N LEU A 165 -1.16 9.27 -5.32
CA LEU A 165 -1.16 10.68 -4.93
C LEU A 165 -2.19 10.95 -3.82
N GLU A 166 -3.42 10.45 -3.98
CA GLU A 166 -4.49 10.56 -2.99
C GLU A 166 -4.13 9.86 -1.68
N GLY A 167 -3.47 8.70 -1.75
CA GLY A 167 -2.98 7.96 -0.59
C GLY A 167 -1.71 8.54 0.06
N GLY A 168 -1.09 9.55 -0.55
CA GLY A 168 0.17 10.16 -0.09
C GLY A 168 1.42 9.30 -0.29
N ASP A 169 1.36 8.24 -1.12
CA ASP A 169 2.52 7.40 -1.46
C ASP A 169 3.34 8.04 -2.60
N THR A 170 4.09 9.07 -2.23
CA THR A 170 4.96 9.82 -3.15
C THR A 170 6.04 8.96 -3.82
N ALA A 171 6.51 7.90 -3.16
CA ALA A 171 7.53 7.01 -3.69
C ALA A 171 6.96 6.13 -4.82
N GLN A 172 5.80 5.51 -4.58
CA GLN A 172 5.14 4.70 -5.59
C GLN A 172 4.60 5.56 -6.74
N HIS A 173 4.08 6.76 -6.44
CA HIS A 173 3.69 7.74 -7.45
C HIS A 173 4.84 8.05 -8.43
N ALA A 174 6.03 8.36 -7.91
CA ALA A 174 7.20 8.67 -8.74
C ALA A 174 7.66 7.47 -9.59
N GLN A 175 7.54 6.24 -9.06
CA GLN A 175 7.85 5.02 -9.82
C GLN A 175 6.89 4.81 -10.98
N ILE A 176 5.57 5.00 -10.75
CA ILE A 176 4.56 4.89 -11.80
C ILE A 176 4.77 5.97 -12.86
N GLU A 177 5.05 7.22 -12.45
CA GLU A 177 5.38 8.28 -13.41
C GLU A 177 6.60 7.96 -14.28
N LYS A 178 7.64 7.40 -13.66
CA LYS A 178 8.82 6.95 -14.41
C LYS A 178 8.44 5.86 -15.40
N ARG A 179 7.67 4.85 -14.98
CA ARG A 179 7.19 3.77 -15.85
C ARG A 179 6.38 4.31 -17.03
N MET A 180 5.46 5.24 -16.78
CA MET A 180 4.67 5.89 -17.83
C MET A 180 5.56 6.61 -18.85
N ARG A 181 6.53 7.42 -18.39
CA ARG A 181 7.47 8.11 -19.28
C ARG A 181 8.33 7.14 -20.09
N ASP A 182 8.85 6.09 -19.45
CA ASP A 182 9.72 5.10 -20.09
C ASP A 182 8.99 4.33 -21.20
N ASN A 183 7.67 4.21 -21.12
CA ASN A 183 6.82 3.52 -22.10
C ASN A 183 6.06 4.48 -23.04
N GLY A 184 6.34 5.78 -22.99
CA GLY A 184 5.73 6.76 -23.88
C GLY A 184 4.26 7.10 -23.58
N CYS A 185 3.80 6.83 -22.35
CA CYS A 185 2.47 7.25 -21.92
C CYS A 185 2.40 8.78 -21.75
N PRO A 186 1.30 9.44 -22.16
CA PRO A 186 1.11 10.86 -21.88
C PRO A 186 0.96 11.09 -20.38
N THR A 187 1.80 11.96 -19.80
CA THR A 187 1.76 12.28 -18.36
C THR A 187 0.89 13.50 -18.03
N ASP A 188 0.46 14.23 -19.06
CA ASP A 188 -0.46 15.37 -19.01
C ASP A 188 -1.92 14.97 -19.26
N TRP A 189 -2.20 13.67 -19.43
CA TRP A 189 -3.55 13.17 -19.64
C TRP A 189 -4.41 13.38 -18.39
N VAL A 190 -5.36 14.30 -18.50
CA VAL A 190 -6.47 14.43 -17.55
C VAL A 190 -7.53 13.42 -17.99
N LEU A 191 -7.78 12.40 -17.18
CA LEU A 191 -8.92 11.50 -17.39
C LEU A 191 -10.17 12.29 -16.97
N THR A 192 -10.94 12.77 -17.95
CA THR A 192 -12.05 13.70 -17.71
C THR A 192 -13.36 13.03 -17.34
N ASP A 193 -13.48 11.70 -17.39
CA ASP A 193 -14.75 11.00 -17.19
C ASP A 193 -14.54 9.66 -16.46
N PHE A 194 -15.07 9.53 -15.23
CA PHE A 194 -15.29 8.26 -14.51
C PHE A 194 -16.60 8.32 -13.71
#